data_AF-A0A1B9KYV3-F1
#
_entry.id   AF-A0A1B9KYV3-F1
#
_cell.length_a   1.000
_cell.length_b   1.000
_cell.length_c   1.000
_cell.angle_alpha   90.00
_cell.angle_beta   90.00
_cell.angle_gamma   90.00
#
_symmetry.space_group_name_H-M   'P 1'
#
loop_
_entity.id
_entity.type
_entity.pdbx_description
1 polymer ?
#
loop_
_entity_poly.entity_id
_entity_poly.type
_entity_poly.pdbx_seq_one_letter_code
_entity_poly.pdbx_strand_id
1 'polypeptide(L)'
;MNRIKYLLIIILLLPQLAQSIYRVYTGNIGDRKVEIYMYAISDDDFHIICVDNETHEITYLGLPKRIDDNYYFKNYSINLKDNINSLIIKNFDFSENQTKSQNDFLIGSLNEFGDFKLKKVFEYNLAWPWDDKDKVKEKDAERIFNDTEFKNVEFLQMNSTKEFYFKVLISKERKGEITITGVNVYSKKNGKLVQTINNIKGYGFFAFNAIQIGDFDFDGNENDFLLADGEAHAANVPQTYYIYDGLQNKFIDPNLEGYTIRFDSEKKIATSTKTCGNEFIDPTSITINKMYYFNENTKKYNYLDQYCIAYDNKKFFQKKCTKKERQDCEKAVVEVGDEP
;
A
#
# COMPACT_ATOMS: atom_id res chain seq x y z
N MET A 1 -24.10 -44.03 -9.08
CA MET A 1 -24.40 -43.30 -7.84
C MET A 1 -23.14 -43.30 -6.98
N ASN A 2 -22.19 -42.39 -7.25
CA ASN A 2 -20.98 -42.23 -6.45
C ASN A 2 -20.87 -40.76 -6.06
N ARG A 3 -21.26 -40.46 -4.82
CA ARG A 3 -21.04 -39.16 -4.18
C ARG A 3 -19.57 -39.07 -3.83
N ILE A 4 -18.79 -38.37 -4.66
CA ILE A 4 -17.49 -37.86 -4.24
C ILE A 4 -17.77 -36.82 -3.15
N LYS A 5 -17.39 -37.16 -1.91
CA LYS A 5 -17.34 -36.19 -0.81
C LYS A 5 -16.28 -35.17 -1.20
N TYR A 6 -16.71 -33.98 -1.60
CA TYR A 6 -15.82 -32.84 -1.71
C TYR A 6 -15.27 -32.57 -0.31
N LEU A 7 -13.96 -32.80 -0.16
CA LEU A 7 -13.18 -32.33 0.96
C LEU A 7 -13.33 -30.80 0.92
N LEU A 8 -14.01 -30.23 1.91
CA LEU A 8 -13.93 -28.80 2.23
C LEU A 8 -12.47 -28.55 2.63
N ILE A 9 -11.64 -28.23 1.63
CA ILE A 9 -10.37 -27.56 1.89
C ILE A 9 -10.79 -26.14 2.25
N ILE A 10 -11.05 -25.92 3.54
CA ILE A 10 -11.00 -24.60 4.13
C ILE A 10 -9.52 -24.22 4.04
N ILE A 11 -9.13 -23.62 2.90
CA ILE A 11 -7.95 -22.79 2.87
C ILE A 11 -8.33 -21.65 3.79
N LEU A 12 -7.91 -21.74 5.06
CA LEU A 12 -7.79 -20.57 5.91
C LEU A 12 -6.90 -19.61 5.11
N LEU A 13 -7.54 -18.70 4.38
CA LEU A 13 -6.93 -17.47 3.91
C LEU A 13 -6.63 -16.66 5.18
N LEU A 14 -5.64 -17.12 5.96
CA LEU A 14 -4.94 -16.25 6.88
C LEU A 14 -4.45 -15.11 5.99
N PRO A 15 -4.94 -13.89 6.20
CA PRO A 15 -4.56 -12.80 5.35
C PRO A 15 -3.03 -12.72 5.33
N GLN A 16 -2.45 -12.84 4.15
CA GLN A 16 -1.02 -12.61 3.90
C GLN A 16 -0.55 -11.23 4.41
N LEU A 17 -1.50 -10.37 4.79
CA LEU A 17 -1.41 -8.98 5.21
C LEU A 17 -0.51 -8.70 6.44
N ALA A 18 -0.19 -9.70 7.24
CA ALA A 18 0.64 -9.52 8.46
C ALA A 18 2.01 -10.22 8.43
N GLN A 19 2.35 -10.99 7.39
CA GLN A 19 3.57 -11.81 7.35
C GLN A 19 4.74 -11.07 6.72
N SER A 20 5.45 -10.29 7.51
CA SER A 20 6.70 -9.69 7.04
C SER A 20 7.55 -9.09 8.16
N ILE A 21 8.78 -8.77 7.76
CA ILE A 21 9.71 -7.95 8.51
C ILE A 21 9.61 -6.51 7.99
N TYR A 22 9.09 -5.61 8.81
CA TYR A 22 9.13 -4.17 8.58
C TYR A 22 10.15 -3.52 9.49
N ARG A 23 11.08 -2.75 8.93
CA ARG A 23 12.07 -2.00 9.72
C ARG A 23 12.33 -0.63 9.15
N VAL A 24 12.58 0.32 10.04
CA VAL A 24 12.97 1.68 9.66
C VAL A 24 14.27 2.02 10.35
N TYR A 25 15.22 2.56 9.58
CA TYR A 25 16.52 3.00 10.05
C TYR A 25 16.75 4.45 9.68
N THR A 26 17.44 5.19 10.54
CA THR A 26 17.84 6.57 10.28
C THR A 26 19.27 6.80 10.74
N GLY A 27 19.96 7.73 10.09
CA GLY A 27 21.31 8.10 10.44
C GLY A 27 21.96 8.85 9.29
N ASN A 28 23.28 8.81 9.24
CA ASN A 28 24.04 9.45 8.18
C ASN A 28 24.82 8.41 7.37
N ILE A 29 24.90 8.64 6.07
CA ILE A 29 25.86 8.00 5.16
C ILE A 29 26.76 9.13 4.67
N GLY A 30 28.03 9.15 5.13
CA GLY A 30 28.87 10.34 5.01
C GLY A 30 28.31 11.50 5.81
N ASP A 31 28.15 12.66 5.18
CA ASP A 31 27.51 13.86 5.72
C ASP A 31 25.99 13.91 5.50
N ARG A 32 25.45 13.00 4.67
CA ARG A 32 24.04 13.00 4.29
C ARG A 32 23.17 12.24 5.26
N LYS A 33 22.11 12.89 5.74
CA LYS A 33 21.09 12.25 6.58
C LYS A 33 20.14 11.43 5.71
N VAL A 34 19.99 10.15 6.02
CA VAL A 34 19.13 9.21 5.27
C VAL A 34 18.13 8.51 6.17
N GLU A 35 17.01 8.13 5.58
CA GLU A 35 16.05 7.19 6.18
C GLU A 35 15.89 6.00 5.23
N ILE A 36 16.00 4.79 5.80
CA ILE A 36 15.86 3.52 5.08
C ILE A 36 14.65 2.78 5.66
N TYR A 37 13.71 2.44 4.79
CA TYR A 37 12.54 1.65 5.09
C TYR A 37 12.68 0.31 4.39
N MET A 38 12.42 -0.76 5.12
CA MET A 38 12.59 -2.12 4.65
C MET A 38 11.32 -2.92 4.84
N TYR A 39 11.04 -3.75 3.85
CA TYR A 39 10.02 -4.78 3.85
C TYR A 39 10.67 -6.09 3.38
N ALA A 40 10.54 -7.18 4.14
CA ALA A 40 11.04 -8.49 3.76
C ALA A 40 10.02 -9.59 4.04
N ILE A 41 9.93 -10.55 3.12
CA ILE A 41 9.22 -11.82 3.33
C ILE A 41 10.23 -12.90 3.72
N SER A 42 11.45 -12.86 3.17
CA SER A 42 12.56 -13.75 3.50
C SER A 42 13.91 -13.03 3.31
N ASP A 43 15.01 -13.72 3.58
CA ASP A 43 16.36 -13.18 3.34
C ASP A 43 16.72 -13.06 1.85
N ASP A 44 16.01 -13.76 0.97
CA ASP A 44 16.14 -13.68 -0.48
C ASP A 44 15.09 -12.77 -1.14
N ASP A 45 14.02 -12.42 -0.42
CA ASP A 45 12.92 -11.57 -0.90
C ASP A 45 12.69 -10.39 0.04
N PHE A 46 13.47 -9.33 -0.20
CA PHE A 46 13.33 -8.08 0.52
C PHE A 46 13.62 -6.85 -0.32
N HIS A 47 12.96 -5.78 0.10
CA HIS A 47 12.86 -4.53 -0.60
C HIS A 47 13.26 -3.40 0.34
N ILE A 48 13.95 -2.40 -0.22
CA ILE A 48 14.32 -1.20 0.50
C ILE A 48 13.83 0.01 -0.28
N ILE A 49 13.25 0.97 0.41
CA ILE A 49 13.13 2.33 -0.10
C ILE A 49 13.90 3.26 0.82
N CYS A 50 14.51 4.29 0.25
CA CYS A 50 15.17 5.33 1.00
C CYS A 50 14.73 6.71 0.55
N VAL A 51 14.73 7.64 1.49
CA VAL A 51 14.63 9.08 1.23
C VAL A 51 15.93 9.73 1.67
N ASP A 52 16.53 10.46 0.74
CA ASP A 52 17.64 11.37 1.03
C ASP A 52 17.08 12.69 1.55
N ASN A 53 17.47 13.12 2.75
CA ASN A 53 16.92 14.35 3.34
C ASN A 53 17.47 15.64 2.71
N GLU A 54 18.49 15.57 1.84
CA GLU A 54 18.94 16.75 1.11
C GLU A 54 18.13 16.95 -0.18
N THR A 55 17.97 15.87 -0.95
CA THR A 55 17.29 15.91 -2.26
C THR A 55 15.79 15.65 -2.15
N HIS A 56 15.34 14.98 -1.08
CA HIS A 56 13.98 14.49 -0.86
C HIS A 56 13.49 13.53 -1.95
N GLU A 57 14.43 12.95 -2.70
CA GLU A 57 14.11 11.94 -3.70
C GLU A 57 13.92 10.58 -3.05
N ILE A 58 12.94 9.84 -3.57
CA ILE A 58 12.62 8.49 -3.12
C ILE A 58 13.32 7.53 -4.07
N THR A 59 14.16 6.66 -3.51
CA THR A 59 14.84 5.61 -4.29
C THR A 59 14.36 4.26 -3.81
N TYR A 60 13.83 3.47 -4.73
CA TYR A 60 13.52 2.06 -4.51
C TYR A 60 14.69 1.19 -4.92
N LEU A 61 15.09 0.31 -4.02
CA LEU A 61 16.11 -0.70 -4.23
C LEU A 61 15.42 -2.04 -4.35
N GLY A 62 15.49 -2.59 -5.56
CA GLY A 62 15.01 -3.92 -5.85
C GLY A 62 15.82 -5.01 -5.15
N LEU A 63 15.57 -6.26 -5.55
CA LEU A 63 16.16 -7.43 -4.92
C LEU A 63 17.70 -7.39 -4.98
N PRO A 64 18.39 -7.57 -3.84
CA PRO A 64 19.84 -7.59 -3.82
C PRO A 64 20.40 -8.89 -4.40
N LYS A 65 21.65 -8.83 -4.83
CA LYS A 65 22.46 -10.01 -5.05
C LYS A 65 23.17 -10.37 -3.74
N ARG A 66 22.92 -11.58 -3.22
CA ARG A 66 23.69 -12.13 -2.11
C ARG A 66 25.06 -12.62 -2.60
N ILE A 67 26.13 -12.18 -1.93
CA ILE A 67 27.49 -12.70 -2.10
C ILE A 67 28.08 -12.85 -0.71
N ASP A 68 28.39 -14.09 -0.32
CA ASP A 68 28.73 -14.47 1.05
C ASP A 68 27.61 -14.01 2.02
N ASP A 69 27.97 -13.34 3.13
CA ASP A 69 27.03 -12.83 4.14
C ASP A 69 26.57 -11.38 3.87
N ASN A 70 26.81 -10.86 2.66
CA ASN A 70 26.54 -9.48 2.28
C ASN A 70 25.52 -9.38 1.15
N TYR A 71 24.72 -8.31 1.20
CA TYR A 71 23.66 -8.01 0.24
C TYR A 71 24.07 -6.82 -0.62
N TYR A 72 24.21 -7.05 -1.93
CA TYR A 72 24.68 -6.07 -2.89
C TYR A 72 23.53 -5.55 -3.73
N PHE A 73 23.26 -4.27 -3.61
CA PHE A 73 22.28 -3.57 -4.45
C PHE A 73 23.01 -2.90 -5.60
N LYS A 74 22.71 -3.35 -6.82
CA LYS A 74 23.21 -2.70 -8.04
C LYS A 74 22.36 -1.47 -8.37
N ASN A 75 22.97 -0.47 -9.01
CA ASN A 75 22.32 0.78 -9.39
C ASN A 75 21.76 1.58 -8.20
N TYR A 76 22.38 1.46 -7.02
CA TYR A 76 22.08 2.39 -5.94
C TYR A 76 22.69 3.73 -6.30
N SER A 77 21.94 4.82 -6.24
CA SER A 77 22.55 6.13 -6.25
C SER A 77 21.83 7.12 -5.37
N ILE A 78 22.55 7.65 -4.37
CA ILE A 78 22.15 8.87 -3.64
C ILE A 78 22.40 10.12 -4.50
N ASN A 79 23.07 9.97 -5.67
CA ASN A 79 23.33 11.04 -6.61
C ASN A 79 22.87 10.62 -8.02
N LEU A 80 21.84 11.26 -8.58
CA LEU A 80 21.37 11.05 -9.97
C LEU A 80 22.39 11.45 -11.06
N LYS A 81 23.70 11.37 -10.79
CA LYS A 81 24.80 11.57 -11.73
C LYS A 81 25.57 10.26 -11.90
N ASP A 82 25.10 9.45 -12.85
CA ASP A 82 25.84 8.52 -13.73
C ASP A 82 26.88 7.53 -13.16
N ASN A 83 27.06 7.43 -11.83
CA ASN A 83 27.95 6.44 -11.23
C ASN A 83 27.14 5.36 -10.53
N ILE A 84 27.30 4.13 -11.00
CA ILE A 84 26.76 2.91 -10.38
C ILE A 84 27.44 2.75 -9.02
N ASN A 85 26.87 3.35 -7.97
CA ASN A 85 27.27 3.04 -6.62
C ASN A 85 26.66 1.68 -6.23
N SER A 86 27.45 0.83 -5.58
CA SER A 86 26.96 -0.41 -4.98
C SER A 86 26.73 -0.16 -3.50
N LEU A 87 25.47 -0.16 -3.07
CA LEU A 87 25.13 -0.25 -1.66
C LEU A 87 25.34 -1.69 -1.22
N ILE A 88 26.13 -1.87 -0.16
CA ILE A 88 26.35 -3.19 0.45
C ILE A 88 25.75 -3.14 1.85
N ILE A 89 24.80 -4.01 2.14
CA ILE A 89 24.30 -4.24 3.50
C ILE A 89 25.01 -5.47 4.05
N LYS A 90 25.55 -5.35 5.26
CA LYS A 90 26.40 -6.37 5.88
C LYS A 90 25.68 -7.03 7.06
N ASN A 91 25.72 -8.36 7.13
CA ASN A 91 25.24 -9.16 8.27
C ASN A 91 23.83 -8.79 8.73
N PHE A 92 22.89 -8.70 7.78
CA PHE A 92 21.52 -8.36 8.13
C PHE A 92 20.82 -9.54 8.81
N ASP A 93 20.16 -9.26 9.93
CA ASP A 93 19.43 -10.26 10.72
C ASP A 93 17.99 -10.39 10.20
N PHE A 94 17.74 -11.39 9.36
CA PHE A 94 16.38 -11.76 8.91
C PHE A 94 15.66 -12.68 9.91
N SER A 95 16.11 -12.79 11.16
CA SER A 95 15.43 -13.63 12.15
C SER A 95 13.95 -13.24 12.28
N GLU A 96 13.10 -14.22 12.00
CA GLU A 96 11.67 -14.13 12.08
C GLU A 96 11.18 -14.33 13.51
N ASN A 97 9.96 -13.85 13.80
CA ASN A 97 9.25 -14.09 15.05
C ASN A 97 10.05 -13.74 16.32
N GLN A 98 10.80 -12.64 16.26
CA GLN A 98 11.43 -12.04 17.42
C GLN A 98 10.85 -10.65 17.67
N THR A 99 10.50 -10.37 18.94
CA THR A 99 10.01 -9.05 19.36
C THR A 99 11.01 -7.93 19.04
N LYS A 100 12.31 -8.28 18.98
CA LYS A 100 13.39 -7.36 18.62
C LYS A 100 14.54 -8.17 18.00
N SER A 101 15.08 -7.73 16.86
CA SER A 101 16.28 -8.34 16.29
C SER A 101 17.52 -8.04 17.15
N GLN A 102 18.56 -8.84 16.97
CA GLN A 102 19.77 -8.79 17.81
C GLN A 102 20.52 -7.47 17.69
N ASN A 103 20.38 -6.80 16.54
CA ASN A 103 21.10 -5.56 16.24
C ASN A 103 20.13 -4.38 16.12
N ASP A 104 20.48 -3.29 16.80
CA ASP A 104 19.78 -2.01 16.69
C ASP A 104 20.30 -1.14 15.55
N PHE A 105 21.22 -1.67 14.74
CA PHE A 105 21.84 -0.94 13.67
C PHE A 105 21.85 -1.72 12.36
N LEU A 106 21.58 -0.99 11.28
CA LEU A 106 21.89 -1.41 9.93
C LEU A 106 23.31 -0.97 9.61
N ILE A 107 24.17 -1.93 9.29
CA ILE A 107 25.56 -1.68 8.91
C ILE A 107 25.70 -1.96 7.43
N GLY A 108 26.44 -1.10 6.74
CA GLY A 108 26.72 -1.29 5.33
C GLY A 108 27.89 -0.44 4.87
N SER A 109 28.08 -0.42 3.57
CA SER A 109 29.07 0.43 2.93
C SER A 109 28.56 0.97 1.61
N LEU A 110 28.98 2.19 1.29
CA LEU A 110 28.80 2.79 -0.01
C LEU A 110 30.15 3.18 -0.60
N ASN A 111 30.38 2.89 -1.88
CA ASN A 111 31.69 3.15 -2.52
C ASN A 111 32.18 4.61 -2.35
N GLU A 112 31.26 5.57 -2.40
CA GLU A 112 31.57 7.00 -2.27
C GLU A 112 31.84 7.44 -0.82
N PHE A 113 31.09 6.90 0.15
CA PHE A 113 31.10 7.39 1.55
C PHE A 113 31.75 6.42 2.55
N GLY A 114 32.17 5.25 2.11
CA GLY A 114 32.72 4.19 2.96
C GLY A 114 31.65 3.48 3.80
N ASP A 115 32.07 2.95 4.94
CA ASP A 115 31.20 2.24 5.88
C ASP A 115 30.24 3.20 6.59
N PHE A 116 29.01 2.76 6.80
CA PHE A 116 27.99 3.50 7.54
C PHE A 116 27.29 2.63 8.58
N LYS A 117 26.60 3.30 9.51
CA LYS A 117 25.82 2.68 10.58
C LYS A 117 24.56 3.49 10.84
N LEU A 118 23.39 2.94 10.49
CA LEU A 118 22.10 3.58 10.70
C LEU A 118 21.39 2.95 11.90
N LYS A 119 20.74 3.78 12.73
CA LYS A 119 20.02 3.35 13.91
C LYS A 119 18.60 2.92 13.55
N LYS A 120 18.18 1.75 14.03
CA LYS A 120 16.80 1.26 13.93
C LYS A 120 15.89 2.12 14.80
N VAL A 121 14.79 2.60 14.22
CA VAL A 121 13.77 3.41 14.90
C VAL A 121 12.41 2.73 14.94
N PHE A 122 12.19 1.74 14.07
CA PHE A 122 10.99 0.90 14.09
C PHE A 122 11.33 -0.53 13.64
N GLU A 123 10.61 -1.49 14.21
CA GLU A 123 10.72 -2.91 13.89
C GLU A 123 9.40 -3.64 14.15
N TYR A 124 9.02 -4.49 13.22
CA TYR A 124 7.99 -5.50 13.35
C TYR A 124 8.45 -6.74 12.59
N ASN A 125 8.56 -7.90 13.25
CA ASN A 125 9.01 -9.15 12.62
C ASN A 125 7.97 -10.24 12.88
N LEU A 126 7.09 -10.50 11.92
CA LEU A 126 6.12 -11.59 11.99
C LEU A 126 6.23 -12.46 10.74
N ALA A 127 6.46 -13.75 10.90
CA ALA A 127 6.39 -14.73 9.82
C ALA A 127 5.62 -15.95 10.31
N TRP A 128 4.47 -16.24 9.70
CA TRP A 128 3.75 -17.46 10.04
C TRP A 128 4.46 -18.67 9.43
N PRO A 129 4.64 -19.77 10.17
CA PRO A 129 5.24 -20.98 9.60
C PRO A 129 4.35 -21.55 8.50
N TRP A 130 4.95 -22.00 7.40
CA TRP A 130 4.22 -22.59 6.27
C TRP A 130 3.86 -24.08 6.49
N ASP A 131 4.45 -24.72 7.50
CA ASP A 131 4.19 -26.12 7.87
C ASP A 131 3.82 -26.19 9.36
N ASP A 132 2.65 -26.75 9.66
CA ASP A 132 2.08 -26.96 11.02
C ASP A 132 2.96 -27.81 11.94
N LYS A 133 4.08 -28.33 11.42
CA LYS A 133 5.04 -29.12 12.19
C LYS A 133 5.92 -28.27 13.12
N ASP A 134 6.06 -26.96 12.89
CA ASP A 134 6.89 -26.07 13.73
C ASP A 134 6.06 -25.28 14.75
N LYS A 135 5.49 -26.01 15.72
CA LYS A 135 4.63 -25.47 16.79
C LYS A 135 5.30 -24.42 17.69
N VAL A 136 6.64 -24.35 17.70
CA VAL A 136 7.35 -23.33 18.48
C VAL A 136 7.30 -21.99 17.73
N LYS A 137 7.62 -21.99 16.43
CA LYS A 137 7.50 -20.80 15.59
C LYS A 137 6.08 -20.27 15.52
N GLU A 138 5.10 -21.17 15.45
CA GLU A 138 3.67 -20.80 15.49
C GLU A 138 3.32 -20.02 16.76
N LYS A 139 3.71 -20.52 17.93
CA LYS A 139 3.48 -19.84 19.21
C LYS A 139 4.20 -18.49 19.31
N ASP A 140 5.43 -18.40 18.80
CA ASP A 140 6.18 -17.14 18.80
C ASP A 140 5.51 -16.11 17.88
N ALA A 141 5.04 -16.53 16.70
CA ALA A 141 4.26 -15.71 15.77
C ALA A 141 2.93 -15.25 16.40
N GLU A 142 2.16 -16.16 17.01
CA GLU A 142 0.93 -15.84 17.74
C GLU A 142 1.17 -14.80 18.83
N ARG A 143 2.22 -14.99 19.64
CA ARG A 143 2.58 -14.05 20.69
C ARG A 143 2.88 -12.68 20.11
N ILE A 144 3.71 -12.59 19.06
CA ILE A 144 4.05 -11.31 18.43
C ILE A 144 2.82 -10.64 17.84
N PHE A 145 1.99 -11.38 17.12
CA PHE A 145 0.75 -10.87 16.56
C PHE A 145 -0.20 -10.34 17.64
N ASN A 146 -0.37 -11.09 18.73
CA ASN A 146 -1.31 -10.74 19.78
C ASN A 146 -0.81 -9.58 20.68
N ASP A 147 0.48 -9.56 21.00
CA ASP A 147 1.02 -8.66 22.02
C ASP A 147 1.59 -7.36 21.46
N THR A 148 1.95 -7.32 20.16
CA THR A 148 2.52 -6.12 19.56
C THR A 148 1.46 -5.06 19.30
N GLU A 149 1.74 -3.84 19.75
CA GLU A 149 0.92 -2.66 19.56
C GLU A 149 1.83 -1.47 19.20
N PHE A 150 1.42 -0.68 18.21
CA PHE A 150 2.08 0.58 17.87
C PHE A 150 1.07 1.53 17.22
N LYS A 151 1.35 2.84 17.28
CA LYS A 151 0.46 3.87 16.74
C LYS A 151 1.25 4.90 15.96
N ASN A 152 0.70 5.30 14.81
CA ASN A 152 1.17 6.39 13.97
C ASN A 152 2.66 6.30 13.61
N VAL A 153 3.14 5.08 13.33
CA VAL A 153 4.49 4.90 12.79
C VAL A 153 4.48 5.40 11.36
N GLU A 154 5.41 6.29 11.02
CA GLU A 154 5.56 6.71 9.63
C GLU A 154 6.20 5.61 8.80
N PHE A 155 5.62 5.32 7.65
CA PHE A 155 6.20 4.39 6.68
C PHE A 155 6.19 5.02 5.28
N LEU A 156 7.37 5.15 4.69
CA LEU A 156 7.53 5.79 3.39
C LEU A 156 6.80 5.00 2.29
N GLN A 157 6.27 5.70 1.30
CA GLN A 157 5.66 5.11 0.12
C GLN A 157 6.55 5.33 -1.10
N MET A 158 6.56 4.36 -2.01
CA MET A 158 7.42 4.38 -3.19
C MET A 158 7.01 5.47 -4.17
N ASN A 159 5.70 5.63 -4.37
CA ASN A 159 5.14 6.61 -5.27
C ASN A 159 5.21 8.01 -4.66
N SER A 160 5.62 8.97 -5.47
CA SER A 160 5.75 10.39 -5.12
C SER A 160 5.45 11.24 -6.34
N THR A 161 4.98 12.46 -6.12
CA THR A 161 4.78 13.42 -7.21
C THR A 161 6.10 14.15 -7.49
N LYS A 162 6.08 15.06 -8.47
CA LYS A 162 7.19 15.98 -8.69
C LYS A 162 7.44 16.89 -7.47
N GLU A 163 6.39 17.23 -6.73
CA GLU A 163 6.43 18.23 -5.66
C GLU A 163 6.37 17.62 -4.25
N PHE A 164 5.82 16.41 -4.12
CA PHE A 164 5.52 15.80 -2.83
C PHE A 164 5.97 14.35 -2.73
N TYR A 165 6.33 13.93 -1.53
CA TYR A 165 6.46 12.52 -1.16
C TYR A 165 5.59 12.21 0.05
N PHE A 166 5.25 10.94 0.21
CA PHE A 166 4.21 10.50 1.15
C PHE A 166 4.76 9.49 2.14
N LYS A 167 4.37 9.64 3.40
CA LYS A 167 4.52 8.61 4.41
C LYS A 167 3.14 8.26 4.95
N VAL A 168 2.76 6.99 4.91
CA VAL A 168 1.53 6.53 5.59
C VAL A 168 1.79 6.44 7.09
N LEU A 169 0.76 6.69 7.89
CA LEU A 169 0.77 6.49 9.33
C LEU A 169 0.16 5.11 9.62
N ILE A 170 0.99 4.15 9.99
CA ILE A 170 0.55 2.79 10.31
C ILE A 170 0.35 2.61 11.81
N SER A 171 -0.71 1.90 12.16
CA SER A 171 -1.05 1.55 13.53
C SER A 171 -1.48 0.09 13.61
N LYS A 172 -1.22 -0.53 14.75
CA LYS A 172 -1.66 -1.88 15.07
C LYS A 172 -2.11 -1.92 16.52
N GLU A 173 -3.34 -2.36 16.74
CA GLU A 173 -3.83 -2.71 18.07
C GLU A 173 -3.43 -4.16 18.43
N ARG A 174 -3.47 -4.49 19.71
CA ARG A 174 -3.26 -5.88 20.17
C ARG A 174 -4.25 -6.81 19.49
N LYS A 175 -3.77 -7.94 18.99
CA LYS A 175 -4.55 -8.93 18.21
C LYS A 175 -5.19 -8.40 16.91
N GLY A 176 -5.01 -7.12 16.56
CA GLY A 176 -5.49 -6.54 15.30
C GLY A 176 -4.46 -6.62 14.19
N GLU A 177 -4.84 -6.25 12.97
CA GLU A 177 -3.89 -6.14 11.85
C GLU A 177 -3.19 -4.77 11.84
N ILE A 178 -2.19 -4.62 10.97
CA ILE A 178 -1.58 -3.32 10.70
C ILE A 178 -2.49 -2.57 9.73
N THR A 179 -2.92 -1.37 10.11
CA THR A 179 -3.82 -0.53 9.32
C THR A 179 -3.22 0.84 9.07
N ILE A 180 -3.63 1.45 7.95
CA ILE A 180 -3.29 2.83 7.63
C ILE A 180 -4.32 3.75 8.30
N THR A 181 -3.83 4.65 9.14
CA THR A 181 -4.64 5.57 9.97
C THR A 181 -4.51 7.03 9.53
N GLY A 182 -3.54 7.33 8.67
CA GLY A 182 -3.30 8.66 8.14
C GLY A 182 -2.23 8.68 7.03
N VAL A 183 -2.03 9.85 6.44
CA VAL A 183 -0.98 10.12 5.46
C VAL A 183 -0.32 11.46 5.81
N ASN A 184 0.99 11.46 5.96
CA ASN A 184 1.81 12.65 6.01
C ASN A 184 2.33 12.97 4.61
N VAL A 185 2.09 14.21 4.18
CA VAL A 185 2.52 14.74 2.89
C VAL A 185 3.67 15.71 3.12
N TYR A 186 4.78 15.48 2.46
CA TYR A 186 6.00 16.29 2.59
C TYR A 186 6.36 16.94 1.27
N SER A 187 6.82 18.18 1.31
CA SER A 187 7.33 18.86 0.12
C SER A 187 8.74 18.40 -0.22
N LYS A 188 8.97 17.96 -1.46
CA LYS A 188 10.31 17.65 -1.97
C LYS A 188 11.22 18.88 -2.06
N LYS A 189 10.63 20.07 -2.14
CA LYS A 189 11.39 21.33 -2.22
C LYS A 189 12.23 21.60 -0.98
N ASN A 190 11.77 21.18 0.20
CA ASN A 190 12.40 21.57 1.47
C ASN A 190 12.22 20.56 2.62
N GLY A 191 11.62 19.40 2.37
CA GLY A 191 11.41 18.34 3.36
C GLY A 191 10.39 18.63 4.44
N LYS A 192 9.66 19.75 4.34
CA LYS A 192 8.70 20.12 5.37
C LYS A 192 7.40 19.36 5.19
N LEU A 193 6.83 18.92 6.31
CA LEU A 193 5.46 18.42 6.38
C LEU A 193 4.51 19.53 5.92
N VAL A 194 3.76 19.25 4.87
CA VAL A 194 2.74 20.13 4.29
C VAL A 194 1.40 19.88 4.97
N GLN A 195 1.05 18.60 5.13
CA GLN A 195 -0.24 18.20 5.68
C GLN A 195 -0.16 16.81 6.32
N THR A 196 -0.95 16.64 7.38
CA THR A 196 -1.34 15.32 7.89
C THR A 196 -2.82 15.11 7.60
N ILE A 197 -3.14 14.07 6.85
CA ILE A 197 -4.50 13.57 6.66
C ILE A 197 -4.71 12.47 7.69
N ASN A 198 -5.70 12.65 8.57
CA ASN A 198 -5.97 11.75 9.69
C ASN A 198 -7.33 11.06 9.53
N ASN A 199 -7.63 10.11 10.42
CA ASN A 199 -8.91 9.42 10.54
C ASN A 199 -9.25 8.55 9.32
N ILE A 200 -8.24 8.07 8.62
CA ILE A 200 -8.39 7.07 7.57
C ILE A 200 -8.74 5.73 8.23
N LYS A 201 -9.72 5.01 7.67
CA LYS A 201 -10.22 3.73 8.18
C LYS A 201 -10.46 2.76 7.04
N GLY A 202 -10.35 1.47 7.31
CA GLY A 202 -10.66 0.41 6.35
C GLY A 202 -9.57 0.15 5.31
N TYR A 203 -8.31 0.53 5.61
CA TYR A 203 -7.16 0.27 4.75
C TYR A 203 -6.13 -0.58 5.50
N GLY A 204 -5.88 -1.79 5.00
CA GLY A 204 -4.75 -2.61 5.39
C GLY A 204 -3.43 -2.00 4.94
N PHE A 205 -2.34 -2.41 5.57
CA PHE A 205 -1.01 -1.92 5.22
C PHE A 205 -0.26 -2.89 4.30
N PHE A 206 0.03 -2.43 3.07
CA PHE A 206 0.75 -3.19 2.04
C PHE A 206 2.10 -2.53 1.69
N ALA A 207 3.00 -2.51 2.68
CA ALA A 207 4.37 -2.02 2.54
C ALA A 207 4.47 -0.65 1.80
N PHE A 208 4.97 -0.64 0.57
CA PHE A 208 5.36 0.59 -0.15
C PHE A 208 4.34 1.10 -1.18
N ASN A 209 3.21 0.39 -1.38
CA ASN A 209 2.34 0.55 -2.54
C ASN A 209 0.92 1.03 -2.24
N ALA A 210 0.66 1.58 -1.05
CA ALA A 210 -0.68 2.04 -0.69
C ALA A 210 -1.08 3.34 -1.42
N ILE A 211 -0.09 4.14 -1.84
CA ILE A 211 -0.31 5.41 -2.55
C ILE A 211 -0.09 5.23 -4.04
N GLN A 212 -1.01 5.74 -4.87
CA GLN A 212 -0.82 5.88 -6.31
C GLN A 212 -1.04 7.33 -6.74
N ILE A 213 -0.26 7.79 -7.72
CA ILE A 213 -0.31 9.15 -8.23
C ILE A 213 -1.13 9.17 -9.51
N GLY A 214 -1.85 10.26 -9.74
CA GLY A 214 -2.57 10.49 -10.99
C GLY A 214 -3.00 11.93 -11.14
N ASP A 215 -3.64 12.22 -12.27
CA ASP A 215 -4.43 13.42 -12.50
C ASP A 215 -5.90 13.05 -12.30
N PHE A 216 -6.43 13.31 -11.10
CA PHE A 216 -7.80 12.95 -10.73
C PHE A 216 -8.74 14.15 -10.79
N ASP A 217 -8.27 15.29 -11.26
CA ASP A 217 -9.03 16.53 -11.34
C ASP A 217 -9.03 17.15 -12.75
N PHE A 218 -8.31 16.50 -13.67
CA PHE A 218 -8.19 16.80 -15.09
C PHE A 218 -7.49 18.13 -15.39
N ASP A 219 -6.64 18.62 -14.47
CA ASP A 219 -5.89 19.86 -14.67
C ASP A 219 -4.52 19.67 -15.36
N GLY A 220 -4.17 18.41 -15.67
CA GLY A 220 -2.92 18.04 -16.34
C GLY A 220 -1.71 18.01 -15.41
N ASN A 221 -1.91 18.20 -14.10
CA ASN A 221 -0.90 17.97 -13.09
C ASN A 221 -1.06 16.56 -12.49
N GLU A 222 0.06 15.90 -12.20
CA GLU A 222 0.07 14.61 -11.50
C GLU A 222 0.47 14.80 -10.03
N ASN A 223 -0.13 15.80 -9.36
CA ASN A 223 0.07 16.02 -7.94
C ASN A 223 -0.99 15.34 -7.08
N ASP A 224 -2.10 14.88 -7.66
CA ASP A 224 -3.13 14.16 -6.93
C ASP A 224 -2.67 12.74 -6.57
N PHE A 225 -3.31 12.18 -5.54
CA PHE A 225 -3.06 10.79 -5.19
C PHE A 225 -4.32 10.06 -4.73
N LEU A 226 -4.28 8.74 -4.82
CA LEU A 226 -5.25 7.86 -4.18
C LEU A 226 -4.56 6.99 -3.13
N LEU A 227 -5.34 6.61 -2.13
CA LEU A 227 -5.04 5.54 -1.20
C LEU A 227 -5.86 4.31 -1.58
N ALA A 228 -5.21 3.16 -1.75
CA ALA A 228 -5.85 1.89 -2.10
C ALA A 228 -5.57 0.81 -1.06
N ASP A 229 -6.55 -0.06 -0.86
CA ASP A 229 -6.43 -1.26 -0.04
C ASP A 229 -5.82 -2.41 -0.88
N GLY A 230 -4.50 -2.39 -1.03
CA GLY A 230 -3.75 -3.41 -1.80
C GLY A 230 -3.67 -3.13 -3.31
N GLU A 231 -3.85 -4.17 -4.13
CA GLU A 231 -3.82 -4.02 -5.60
C GLU A 231 -5.02 -3.19 -6.08
N ALA A 232 -4.81 -1.89 -6.31
CA ALA A 232 -5.83 -0.93 -6.76
C ALA A 232 -6.55 -1.31 -8.07
N HIS A 233 -6.09 -2.34 -8.78
CA HIS A 233 -6.71 -2.84 -10.01
C HIS A 233 -7.64 -4.03 -9.80
N ALA A 234 -7.71 -4.60 -8.60
CA ALA A 234 -8.65 -5.67 -8.30
C ALA A 234 -10.10 -5.12 -8.24
N ALA A 235 -11.04 -5.97 -8.64
CA ALA A 235 -12.45 -5.63 -8.64
C ALA A 235 -12.91 -5.34 -7.20
N ASN A 236 -13.72 -4.30 -7.04
CA ASN A 236 -14.33 -3.93 -5.75
C ASN A 236 -13.34 -3.57 -4.63
N VAL A 237 -12.12 -3.11 -4.95
CA VAL A 237 -11.20 -2.54 -3.96
C VAL A 237 -11.61 -1.12 -3.61
N PRO A 238 -11.86 -0.78 -2.33
CA PRO A 238 -12.11 0.60 -1.91
C PRO A 238 -10.90 1.50 -2.20
N GLN A 239 -11.19 2.71 -2.70
CA GLN A 239 -10.18 3.71 -2.99
C GLN A 239 -10.64 5.07 -2.48
N THR A 240 -9.72 5.82 -1.87
CA THR A 240 -9.97 7.20 -1.45
C THR A 240 -9.03 8.12 -2.21
N TYR A 241 -9.61 9.12 -2.85
CA TYR A 241 -8.91 10.06 -3.71
C TYR A 241 -8.66 11.37 -2.97
N TYR A 242 -7.55 12.02 -3.31
CA TYR A 242 -7.16 13.30 -2.75
C TYR A 242 -6.63 14.20 -3.86
N ILE A 243 -7.26 15.37 -4.00
CA ILE A 243 -6.89 16.36 -5.03
C ILE A 243 -6.04 17.45 -4.38
N TYR A 244 -4.94 17.83 -5.02
CA TYR A 244 -4.10 18.92 -4.56
C TYR A 244 -4.71 20.27 -4.94
N ASP A 245 -5.12 21.04 -3.93
CA ASP A 245 -5.50 22.43 -4.10
C ASP A 245 -4.27 23.34 -3.88
N GLY A 246 -3.67 23.78 -4.98
CA GLY A 246 -2.52 24.68 -4.97
C GLY A 246 -2.79 26.06 -4.36
N LEU A 247 -4.04 26.54 -4.32
CA LEU A 247 -4.38 27.81 -3.67
C LEU A 247 -4.33 27.68 -2.15
N GLN A 248 -4.78 26.54 -1.63
CA GLN A 248 -4.78 26.24 -0.20
C GLN A 248 -3.50 25.51 0.25
N ASN A 249 -2.65 25.12 -0.71
CA ASN A 249 -1.46 24.31 -0.52
C ASN A 249 -1.75 23.05 0.34
N LYS A 250 -2.82 22.33 -0.02
CA LYS A 250 -3.26 21.13 0.69
C LYS A 250 -4.03 20.18 -0.21
N PHE A 251 -4.09 18.93 0.22
CA PHE A 251 -4.91 17.88 -0.34
C PHE A 251 -6.31 17.89 0.26
N ILE A 252 -7.32 17.75 -0.59
CA ILE A 252 -8.73 17.74 -0.21
C ILE A 252 -9.42 16.47 -0.68
N ASP A 253 -10.39 16.01 0.10
CA ASP A 253 -11.32 14.96 -0.31
C ASP A 253 -12.27 15.53 -1.39
N PRO A 254 -12.26 14.98 -2.60
CA PRO A 254 -13.06 15.50 -3.69
C PRO A 254 -14.49 14.95 -3.70
N ASN A 255 -14.92 14.24 -2.64
CA ASN A 255 -16.22 13.59 -2.51
C ASN A 255 -16.47 12.57 -3.64
N LEU A 256 -15.42 11.82 -3.98
CA LEU A 256 -15.47 10.74 -4.96
C LEU A 256 -15.50 9.41 -4.24
N GLU A 257 -16.68 8.79 -4.25
CA GLU A 257 -16.91 7.48 -3.65
C GLU A 257 -16.90 6.39 -4.71
N GLY A 258 -16.29 5.26 -4.40
CA GLY A 258 -16.27 4.15 -5.32
C GLY A 258 -15.33 3.03 -4.94
N TYR A 259 -15.21 2.08 -5.86
CA TYR A 259 -14.25 0.99 -5.76
C TYR A 259 -13.20 1.20 -6.85
N THR A 260 -13.36 0.55 -8.00
CA THR A 260 -12.51 0.79 -9.17
C THR A 260 -13.07 1.99 -9.95
N ILE A 261 -12.31 3.08 -10.05
CA ILE A 261 -12.74 4.28 -10.78
C ILE A 261 -11.95 4.43 -12.08
N ARG A 262 -12.68 4.62 -13.18
CA ARG A 262 -12.10 4.98 -14.48
C ARG A 262 -12.30 6.48 -14.74
N PHE A 263 -11.22 7.17 -15.07
CA PHE A 263 -11.21 8.58 -15.43
C PHE A 263 -11.22 8.73 -16.96
N ASP A 264 -12.16 9.51 -17.50
CA ASP A 264 -12.25 9.91 -18.90
C ASP A 264 -11.90 11.40 -18.98
N SER A 265 -10.63 11.71 -19.27
CA SER A 265 -10.11 13.07 -19.27
C SER A 265 -10.72 13.94 -20.39
N GLU A 266 -11.13 13.34 -21.51
CA GLU A 266 -11.80 14.07 -22.59
C GLU A 266 -13.18 14.57 -22.16
N LYS A 267 -13.95 13.72 -21.47
CA LYS A 267 -15.27 14.07 -20.98
C LYS A 267 -15.27 14.71 -19.59
N LYS A 268 -14.13 14.69 -18.89
CA LYS A 268 -13.98 15.05 -17.48
C LYS A 268 -14.95 14.29 -16.57
N ILE A 269 -15.08 12.98 -16.82
CA ILE A 269 -16.00 12.09 -16.12
C ILE A 269 -15.20 11.01 -15.39
N ALA A 270 -15.52 10.80 -14.12
CA ALA A 270 -15.08 9.63 -13.37
C ALA A 270 -16.21 8.60 -13.31
N THR A 271 -15.90 7.32 -13.50
CA THR A 271 -16.87 6.22 -13.43
C THR A 271 -16.42 5.17 -12.42
N SER A 272 -17.09 5.13 -11.27
CA SER A 272 -16.89 4.07 -10.28
C SER A 272 -17.64 2.81 -10.70
N THR A 273 -16.95 1.68 -10.63
CA THR A 273 -17.46 0.37 -11.01
C THR A 273 -17.50 -0.54 -9.78
N LYS A 274 -18.64 -1.19 -9.54
CA LYS A 274 -18.78 -2.28 -8.56
C LYS A 274 -19.39 -3.49 -9.25
N THR A 275 -18.71 -4.62 -9.24
CA THR A 275 -19.27 -5.89 -9.74
C THR A 275 -19.90 -6.66 -8.58
N CYS A 276 -21.13 -7.11 -8.77
CA CYS A 276 -21.89 -7.86 -7.79
C CYS A 276 -22.34 -9.20 -8.36
N GLY A 277 -22.17 -10.26 -7.57
CA GLY A 277 -22.29 -11.65 -8.01
C GLY A 277 -20.93 -12.32 -8.22
N ASN A 278 -20.92 -13.64 -8.27
CA ASN A 278 -19.68 -14.42 -8.35
C ASN A 278 -19.22 -14.49 -9.82
N GLU A 279 -18.18 -13.72 -10.18
CA GLU A 279 -17.67 -13.61 -11.56
C GLU A 279 -17.31 -14.97 -12.20
N PHE A 280 -17.01 -15.98 -11.38
CA PHE A 280 -16.56 -17.29 -11.83
C PHE A 280 -17.66 -18.33 -12.05
N ILE A 281 -18.88 -18.14 -11.55
CA ILE A 281 -19.89 -19.23 -11.48
C ILE A 281 -21.28 -18.82 -11.98
N ASP A 282 -21.65 -17.53 -11.96
CA ASP A 282 -23.06 -17.15 -12.14
C ASP A 282 -23.33 -16.30 -13.40
N PRO A 283 -24.27 -16.71 -14.29
CA PRO A 283 -24.75 -15.88 -15.39
C PRO A 283 -25.50 -14.60 -14.95
N THR A 284 -25.64 -14.34 -13.64
CA THR A 284 -26.37 -13.18 -13.08
C THR A 284 -25.46 -12.05 -12.57
N SER A 285 -24.18 -12.01 -12.95
CA SER A 285 -23.31 -10.90 -12.55
C SER A 285 -23.82 -9.55 -13.06
N ILE A 286 -23.91 -8.59 -12.14
CA ILE A 286 -24.36 -7.22 -12.41
C ILE A 286 -23.25 -6.27 -12.01
N THR A 287 -22.86 -5.42 -12.93
CA THR A 287 -21.90 -4.35 -12.65
C THR A 287 -22.64 -3.02 -12.54
N ILE A 288 -22.56 -2.41 -11.37
CA ILE A 288 -23.05 -1.04 -11.13
C ILE A 288 -21.96 -0.05 -11.53
N ASN A 289 -22.33 0.92 -12.36
CA ASN A 289 -21.48 2.03 -12.75
C ASN A 289 -22.10 3.34 -12.24
N LYS A 290 -21.37 4.08 -11.40
CA LYS A 290 -21.73 5.42 -10.93
C LYS A 290 -20.85 6.45 -11.63
N MET A 291 -21.46 7.40 -12.31
CA MET A 291 -20.76 8.44 -13.06
C MET A 291 -20.75 9.75 -12.28
N TYR A 292 -19.62 10.44 -12.34
CA TYR A 292 -19.40 11.71 -11.68
C TYR A 292 -18.73 12.68 -12.64
N TYR A 293 -19.07 13.95 -12.54
CA TYR A 293 -18.39 15.05 -13.24
C TYR A 293 -17.59 15.87 -12.24
N PHE A 294 -16.38 16.26 -12.61
CA PHE A 294 -15.53 17.09 -11.78
C PHE A 294 -15.88 18.58 -11.93
N ASN A 295 -16.26 19.23 -10.84
CA ASN A 295 -16.47 20.67 -10.79
C ASN A 295 -15.20 21.37 -10.30
N GLU A 296 -14.50 22.01 -11.24
CA GLU A 296 -13.25 22.73 -11.02
C GLU A 296 -13.37 23.86 -9.99
N ASN A 297 -14.51 24.56 -9.94
CA ASN A 297 -14.70 25.69 -9.02
C ASN A 297 -14.77 25.24 -7.56
N THR A 298 -15.37 24.06 -7.32
CA THR A 298 -15.49 23.49 -5.97
C THR A 298 -14.40 22.47 -5.66
N LYS A 299 -13.62 22.08 -6.68
CA LYS A 299 -12.68 20.94 -6.68
C LYS A 299 -13.31 19.66 -6.11
N LYS A 300 -14.53 19.34 -6.58
CA LYS A 300 -15.33 18.20 -6.11
C LYS A 300 -16.04 17.49 -7.26
N TYR A 301 -16.24 16.19 -7.08
CA TYR A 301 -17.06 15.37 -7.94
C TYR A 301 -18.54 15.51 -7.60
N ASN A 302 -19.35 15.77 -8.63
CA ASN A 302 -20.80 15.78 -8.56
C ASN A 302 -21.34 14.52 -9.24
N TYR A 303 -22.22 13.81 -8.55
CA TYR A 303 -22.91 12.66 -9.11
C TYR A 303 -23.74 13.08 -10.34
N LEU A 304 -23.57 12.35 -11.44
CA LEU A 304 -24.30 12.57 -12.68
C LEU A 304 -25.44 11.56 -12.83
N ASP A 305 -25.07 10.27 -12.90
CA ASP A 305 -26.00 9.20 -13.21
C ASP A 305 -25.44 7.84 -12.76
N GLN A 306 -26.29 6.82 -12.81
CA GLN A 306 -25.94 5.45 -12.51
C GLN A 306 -26.64 4.50 -13.48
N TYR A 307 -25.87 3.56 -14.02
CA TYR A 307 -26.37 2.49 -14.86
C TYR A 307 -25.79 1.13 -14.46
N CYS A 308 -26.44 0.07 -14.93
CA CYS A 308 -26.04 -1.30 -14.69
C CYS A 308 -25.65 -1.94 -16.02
N ILE A 309 -24.59 -2.74 -16.00
CA ILE A 309 -24.27 -3.68 -17.07
C ILE A 309 -24.68 -5.07 -16.55
N ALA A 310 -25.56 -5.74 -17.28
CA ALA A 310 -25.97 -7.10 -16.98
C ALA A 310 -25.46 -8.05 -18.07
N TYR A 311 -25.17 -9.29 -17.69
CA TYR A 311 -24.87 -10.37 -18.60
C TYR A 311 -26.13 -11.22 -18.81
N ASP A 312 -26.57 -11.38 -20.05
CA ASP A 312 -27.65 -12.31 -20.41
C ASP A 312 -27.34 -12.91 -21.78
N ASN A 313 -27.65 -14.19 -21.99
CA ASN A 313 -27.48 -14.88 -23.26
C ASN A 313 -26.11 -14.67 -23.93
N LYS A 314 -25.03 -14.67 -23.12
CA LYS A 314 -23.65 -14.42 -23.55
C LYS A 314 -23.36 -13.00 -24.09
N LYS A 315 -24.16 -12.00 -23.72
CA LYS A 315 -23.96 -10.60 -24.10
C LYS A 315 -24.09 -9.68 -22.90
N PHE A 316 -23.22 -8.68 -22.85
CA PHE A 316 -23.34 -7.57 -21.91
C PHE A 316 -24.25 -6.50 -22.50
N PHE A 317 -25.17 -5.95 -21.71
CA PHE A 317 -26.01 -4.84 -22.12
C PHE A 317 -26.21 -3.84 -20.98
N GLN A 318 -26.26 -2.56 -21.34
CA GLN A 318 -26.49 -1.46 -20.42
C GLN A 318 -27.98 -1.27 -20.17
N LYS A 319 -28.36 -1.08 -18.90
CA LYS A 319 -29.73 -0.79 -18.48
C LYS A 319 -29.75 0.11 -17.25
N LYS A 320 -30.92 0.66 -16.92
CA LYS A 320 -31.14 1.33 -15.64
C LYS A 320 -31.12 0.29 -14.51
N CYS A 321 -30.41 0.57 -13.43
CA CYS A 321 -30.40 -0.30 -12.26
C CYS A 321 -31.77 -0.32 -11.57
N THR A 322 -32.29 -1.52 -11.30
CA THR A 322 -33.48 -1.68 -10.45
C THR A 322 -33.16 -1.29 -9.01
N LYS A 323 -34.19 -1.04 -8.19
CA LYS A 323 -33.99 -0.73 -6.76
C LYS A 323 -33.37 -1.92 -6.02
N LYS A 324 -33.81 -3.14 -6.35
CA LYS A 324 -33.30 -4.37 -5.73
C LYS A 324 -31.82 -4.58 -6.04
N GLU A 325 -31.42 -4.48 -7.31
CA GLU A 325 -30.01 -4.65 -7.71
C GLU A 325 -29.09 -3.65 -7.02
N ARG A 326 -29.55 -2.40 -6.87
CA ARG A 326 -28.82 -1.40 -6.08
C ARG A 326 -28.63 -1.83 -4.64
N GLN A 327 -29.73 -2.18 -3.97
CA GLN A 327 -29.69 -2.56 -2.57
C GLN A 327 -28.87 -3.82 -2.31
N ASP A 328 -29.01 -4.83 -3.16
CA ASP A 328 -28.29 -6.10 -3.03
C ASP A 328 -26.79 -5.88 -3.28
N CYS A 329 -26.44 -5.07 -4.28
CA CYS A 329 -25.05 -4.79 -4.62
C CYS A 329 -24.37 -3.82 -3.64
N GLU A 330 -25.08 -2.83 -3.11
CA GLU A 330 -24.55 -1.92 -2.09
C GLU A 330 -24.41 -2.62 -0.72
N LYS A 331 -25.30 -3.56 -0.37
CA LYS A 331 -25.20 -4.39 0.85
C LYS A 331 -24.16 -5.49 0.77
N ALA A 332 -23.81 -5.95 -0.43
CA ALA A 332 -22.64 -6.79 -0.65
C ALA A 332 -21.37 -5.94 -0.47
N VAL A 333 -21.18 -5.36 0.71
CA VAL A 333 -19.85 -5.00 1.18
C VAL A 333 -19.25 -6.35 1.55
N VAL A 334 -18.17 -6.72 0.87
CA VAL A 334 -17.28 -7.73 1.42
C VAL A 334 -16.71 -7.07 2.67
N GLU A 335 -17.35 -7.26 3.82
CA GLU A 335 -16.72 -6.93 5.09
C GLU A 335 -15.52 -7.86 5.19
N VAL A 336 -14.32 -7.28 5.13
CA VAL A 336 -13.09 -8.00 5.45
C VAL A 336 -13.23 -8.42 6.92
N GLY A 337 -13.62 -9.67 7.15
CA GLY A 337 -13.70 -10.25 8.50
C GLY A 337 -14.96 -11.05 8.83
N ASP A 338 -16.03 -10.98 8.04
CA ASP A 338 -17.25 -11.76 8.32
C ASP A 338 -17.43 -12.89 7.29
N GLU A 339 -16.88 -14.06 7.61
CA GLU A 339 -17.43 -15.35 7.18
C GLU A 339 -17.83 -16.18 8.43
N PRO A 340 -18.87 -17.03 8.32
CA PRO A 340 -19.68 -17.56 9.44
C PRO A 340 -18.98 -18.44 10.48
#